data_AF-A0A5A8ADJ7-F1
#
_entry.id   AF-A0A5A8ADJ7-F1
#
_cell.length_a   1.000
_cell.length_b   1.000
_cell.length_c   1.000
_cell.angle_alpha   90.00
_cell.angle_beta   90.00
_cell.angle_gamma   90.00
#
_symmetry.space_group_name_H-M   'P 1'
#
loop_
_entity.id
_entity.type
_entity.pdbx_description
1 polymer ?
#
loop_
_entity_poly.entity_id
_entity_poly.type
_entity_poly.pdbx_seq_one_letter_code
_entity_poly.pdbx_strand_id
1 'polypeptide(L)'
;MINFSLRKFVDENISHFDPGNPQDLIRAEKLLKAESKMNQTFSINEIEEFLDYLKNQKPQFEHVLSLPVIKSIYHDVYPENLSKKPDLREIPEHEIEEFREIFSSYLEEFISVSIRNNQWQNLIFFQQFYSQFFSPESLDFYKELLHDKNDLIISGIIRNDDMVIFRKNYPFAVDKKFYYLQSLVDNFEFDQDILTINNAVAENQKTSVDNKVVLGEILTAIFHFTAASEITRNIIRQNQTVAEDWKNQKSGFFNNLAYRIANYFADSQNSVFVLFLSIVILGLYLLSYFFVITSGSNAILFYGIANAIILYLAYRNFKYYFNFFNPKDLTETLAKLAGTLLITLTTGFPLLLMIGFGIMYAIISVSGAKFPAGALLPLIFLGIRLFKNKDK
;
A
#
# COMPACT_ATOMS: atom_id res chain seq x y z
N MET A 1 26.89 22.53 -12.94
CA MET A 1 25.43 22.37 -13.04
C MET A 1 24.82 23.75 -12.91
N ILE A 2 23.99 24.19 -13.85
CA ILE A 2 23.53 25.57 -13.92
C ILE A 2 22.39 25.80 -12.94
N ASN A 3 22.53 26.79 -12.07
CA ASN A 3 21.57 27.10 -11.02
C ASN A 3 20.51 28.09 -11.53
N PHE A 4 19.33 27.61 -11.93
CA PHE A 4 18.30 28.46 -12.54
C PHE A 4 17.47 29.30 -11.59
N SER A 5 17.68 29.16 -10.28
CA SER A 5 17.26 30.22 -9.35
C SER A 5 17.94 31.56 -9.66
N LEU A 6 19.12 31.54 -10.32
CA LEU A 6 19.76 32.71 -10.91
C LEU A 6 18.89 33.33 -12.02
N ARG A 7 18.25 32.53 -12.89
CA ARG A 7 17.34 33.04 -13.93
C ARG A 7 16.10 33.66 -13.33
N LYS A 8 15.46 32.98 -12.37
CA LYS A 8 14.31 33.53 -11.65
C LYS A 8 14.65 34.86 -10.97
N PHE A 9 15.81 34.93 -10.31
CA PHE A 9 16.29 36.16 -9.69
C PHE A 9 16.55 37.27 -10.72
N VAL A 10 17.14 36.94 -11.86
CA VAL A 10 17.32 37.88 -12.98
C VAL A 10 15.97 38.38 -13.51
N ASP A 11 15.01 37.48 -13.78
CA ASP A 11 13.70 37.84 -14.33
C ASP A 11 12.85 38.67 -13.35
N GLU A 12 12.99 38.43 -12.04
CA GLU A 12 12.31 39.21 -10.98
C GLU A 12 12.89 40.62 -10.81
N ASN A 13 14.16 40.83 -11.16
CA ASN A 13 14.88 42.08 -10.89
C ASN A 13 15.28 42.87 -12.14
N ILE A 14 15.24 42.26 -13.33
CA ILE A 14 15.50 42.88 -14.62
C ILE A 14 14.25 42.74 -15.48
N SER A 15 13.48 43.83 -15.55
CA SER A 15 12.29 43.90 -16.41
C SER A 15 12.67 43.72 -17.88
N HIS A 16 12.03 42.77 -18.57
CA HIS A 16 12.27 42.44 -19.98
C HIS A 16 13.71 42.02 -20.29
N PHE A 17 14.31 41.19 -19.42
CA PHE A 17 15.64 40.61 -19.67
C PHE A 17 15.68 39.87 -21.01
N ASP A 18 16.60 40.28 -21.89
CA ASP A 18 16.88 39.62 -23.17
C ASP A 18 18.32 39.04 -23.16
N PRO A 19 18.51 37.71 -23.10
CA PRO A 19 19.83 37.10 -23.13
C PRO A 19 20.57 37.33 -24.47
N GLY A 20 19.87 37.69 -25.55
CA GLY A 20 20.47 38.11 -26.82
C GLY A 20 21.06 39.52 -26.79
N ASN A 21 20.74 40.33 -25.76
CA ASN A 21 21.25 41.68 -25.58
C ASN A 21 22.49 41.67 -24.65
N PRO A 22 23.70 42.01 -25.15
CA PRO A 22 24.91 42.02 -24.34
C PRO A 22 24.84 42.95 -23.12
N GLN A 23 24.04 44.02 -23.17
CA GLN A 23 23.89 44.92 -22.03
C GLN A 23 23.09 44.30 -20.89
N ASP A 24 22.10 43.48 -21.20
CA ASP A 24 21.28 42.83 -20.19
C ASP A 24 22.04 41.66 -19.56
N LEU A 25 22.85 40.93 -20.32
CA LEU A 25 23.81 39.95 -19.77
C LEU A 25 24.79 40.59 -18.77
N ILE A 26 25.35 41.76 -19.10
CA ILE A 26 26.25 42.50 -18.18
C ILE A 26 25.50 42.97 -16.93
N ARG A 27 24.23 43.36 -17.06
CA ARG A 27 23.39 43.75 -15.90
C ARG A 27 23.10 42.54 -15.01
N ALA A 28 22.74 41.40 -15.60
CA ALA A 28 22.52 40.14 -14.90
C ALA A 28 23.80 39.71 -14.15
N GLU A 29 24.96 39.76 -14.80
CA GLU A 29 26.24 39.44 -14.15
C GLU A 29 26.50 40.31 -12.92
N LYS A 30 26.34 41.64 -13.05
CA LYS A 30 26.56 42.58 -11.93
C LYS A 30 25.57 42.34 -10.80
N LEU A 31 24.31 42.08 -11.14
CA LEU A 31 23.25 41.81 -10.18
C LEU A 31 23.52 40.53 -9.39
N LEU A 32 23.83 39.42 -10.08
CA LEU A 32 24.10 38.12 -9.46
C LEU A 32 25.38 38.14 -8.62
N LYS A 33 26.46 38.80 -9.10
CA LYS A 33 27.70 38.97 -8.32
C LYS A 33 27.51 39.88 -7.10
N ALA A 34 26.60 40.85 -7.16
CA ALA A 34 26.24 41.66 -6.00
C ALA A 34 25.46 40.83 -4.97
N GLU A 35 24.47 40.05 -5.42
CA GLU A 35 23.67 39.16 -4.57
C GLU A 35 24.53 38.10 -3.88
N SER A 36 25.46 37.48 -4.62
CA SER A 36 26.45 36.55 -4.09
C SER A 36 27.29 37.16 -2.95
N LYS A 37 27.69 38.44 -3.09
CA LYS A 37 28.47 39.14 -2.06
C LYS A 37 27.65 39.52 -0.83
N MET A 38 26.36 39.82 -1.01
CA MET A 38 25.50 40.31 0.07
C MET A 38 24.88 39.18 0.88
N ASN A 39 24.34 38.16 0.19
CA ASN A 39 23.52 37.12 0.82
C ASN A 39 24.14 35.72 0.73
N GLN A 40 25.24 35.54 -0.01
CA GLN A 40 25.91 34.25 -0.25
C GLN A 40 24.97 33.17 -0.83
N THR A 41 23.84 33.57 -1.39
CA THR A 41 22.82 32.68 -1.95
C THR A 41 23.35 31.89 -3.15
N PHE A 42 24.29 32.47 -3.90
CA PHE A 42 24.85 31.91 -5.13
C PHE A 42 26.38 31.95 -5.09
N SER A 43 27.05 30.91 -5.57
CA SER A 43 28.50 30.89 -5.76
C SER A 43 28.92 31.57 -7.07
N ILE A 44 30.15 32.08 -7.11
CA ILE A 44 30.70 32.74 -8.30
C ILE A 44 30.77 31.75 -9.48
N ASN A 45 31.12 30.49 -9.23
CA ASN A 45 31.19 29.46 -10.26
C ASN A 45 29.81 29.17 -10.87
N GLU A 46 28.76 29.08 -10.06
CA GLU A 46 27.39 28.91 -10.55
C GLU A 46 26.94 30.08 -11.42
N ILE A 47 27.32 31.32 -11.06
CA ILE A 47 27.01 32.52 -11.83
C ILE A 47 27.71 32.50 -13.18
N GLU A 48 28.99 32.10 -13.23
CA GLU A 48 29.76 32.03 -14.46
C GLU A 48 29.23 30.92 -15.39
N GLU A 49 28.95 29.73 -14.85
CA GLU A 49 28.30 28.66 -15.61
C GLU A 49 26.92 29.08 -16.15
N PHE A 50 26.14 29.83 -15.36
CA PHE A 50 24.82 30.33 -15.77
C PHE A 50 24.89 31.39 -16.87
N LEU A 51 25.82 32.34 -16.78
CA LEU A 51 25.98 33.38 -17.79
C LEU A 51 26.52 32.82 -19.10
N ASP A 52 27.47 31.88 -19.03
CA ASP A 52 27.94 31.17 -20.22
C ASP A 52 26.82 30.35 -20.84
N TYR A 53 25.98 29.70 -20.03
CA TYR A 53 24.78 29.04 -20.52
C TYR A 53 23.83 29.99 -21.23
N LEU A 54 23.47 31.14 -20.63
CA LEU A 54 22.57 32.11 -21.26
C LEU A 54 23.11 32.69 -22.57
N LYS A 55 24.43 32.90 -22.63
CA LYS A 55 25.12 33.43 -23.81
C LYS A 55 25.17 32.41 -24.95
N ASN A 56 25.22 31.12 -24.60
CA ASN A 56 25.31 30.01 -25.56
C ASN A 56 23.94 29.40 -25.89
N GLN A 57 22.91 29.61 -25.06
CA GLN A 57 21.55 29.17 -25.31
C GLN A 57 20.87 30.03 -26.37
N LYS A 58 20.31 29.35 -27.37
CA LYS A 58 19.39 29.98 -28.30
C LYS A 58 18.07 30.28 -27.56
N PRO A 59 17.45 31.46 -27.75
CA PRO A 59 16.13 31.83 -27.21
C PRO A 59 15.00 30.82 -27.49
N GLN A 60 15.24 29.86 -28.38
CA GLN A 60 14.30 28.84 -28.81
C GLN A 60 13.75 27.97 -27.67
N PHE A 61 14.48 27.70 -26.57
CA PHE A 61 13.99 26.77 -25.52
C PHE A 61 13.06 27.38 -24.47
N GLU A 62 12.78 28.69 -24.49
CA GLU A 62 11.97 29.33 -23.43
C GLU A 62 10.58 28.71 -23.29
N HIS A 63 9.95 28.32 -24.40
CA HIS A 63 8.64 27.69 -24.36
C HIS A 63 8.69 26.26 -23.76
N VAL A 64 9.76 25.48 -24.00
CA VAL A 64 9.98 24.17 -23.35
C VAL A 64 10.23 24.32 -21.85
N LEU A 65 11.09 25.26 -21.47
CA LEU A 65 11.42 25.55 -20.06
C LEU A 65 10.23 26.09 -19.26
N SER A 66 9.25 26.69 -19.94
CA SER A 66 8.00 27.15 -19.34
C SER A 66 7.02 26.02 -18.99
N LEU A 67 7.23 24.80 -19.54
CA LEU A 67 6.34 23.67 -19.29
C LEU A 67 6.30 23.33 -17.79
N PRO A 68 5.13 23.06 -17.20
CA PRO A 68 4.99 22.93 -15.75
C PRO A 68 5.96 21.94 -15.11
N VAL A 69 6.15 20.76 -15.70
CA VAL A 69 7.02 19.72 -15.13
C VAL A 69 8.49 20.02 -15.39
N ILE A 70 8.84 20.47 -16.59
CA ILE A 70 10.22 20.87 -16.91
C ILE A 70 10.67 21.99 -15.98
N LYS A 71 9.82 23.00 -15.79
CA LYS A 71 10.04 24.06 -14.81
C LYS A 71 10.21 23.51 -13.39
N SER A 72 9.43 22.50 -13.00
CA SER A 72 9.50 21.90 -11.65
C SER A 72 10.80 21.13 -11.43
N ILE A 73 11.19 20.29 -12.39
CA ILE A 73 12.47 19.55 -12.41
C ILE A 73 13.64 20.51 -12.27
N TYR A 74 13.55 21.62 -12.99
CA TYR A 74 14.61 22.58 -13.14
C TYR A 74 14.77 23.56 -11.97
N HIS A 75 13.69 23.83 -11.24
CA HIS A 75 13.70 24.73 -10.06
C HIS A 75 13.63 23.97 -8.73
N ASP A 76 13.56 22.64 -8.75
CA ASP A 76 13.29 21.76 -7.59
C ASP A 76 12.03 22.16 -6.81
N VAL A 77 11.01 22.65 -7.51
CA VAL A 77 9.70 23.03 -6.94
C VAL A 77 8.62 22.18 -7.59
N TYR A 78 8.23 21.10 -6.93
CA TYR A 78 7.18 20.21 -7.42
C TYR A 78 5.79 20.73 -7.02
N PRO A 79 4.90 21.05 -7.97
CA PRO A 79 3.53 21.42 -7.65
C PRO A 79 2.80 20.19 -7.07
N GLU A 80 1.99 20.43 -6.03
CA GLU A 80 1.26 19.37 -5.31
C GLU A 80 0.31 18.56 -6.20
N ASN A 81 -0.11 19.12 -7.35
CA ASN A 81 -1.00 18.46 -8.30
C ASN A 81 -0.62 18.77 -9.76
N LEU A 82 0.21 17.92 -10.34
CA LEU A 82 0.40 17.84 -11.79
C LEU A 82 -0.81 17.13 -12.42
N SER A 83 -1.78 17.89 -12.93
CA SER A 83 -3.02 17.32 -13.50
C SER A 83 -3.37 17.84 -14.91
N LYS A 84 -2.75 18.93 -15.36
CA LYS A 84 -2.99 19.48 -16.70
C LYS A 84 -2.03 18.90 -17.72
N LYS A 85 -2.57 18.14 -18.68
CA LYS A 85 -1.84 17.71 -19.88
C LYS A 85 -1.21 18.94 -20.57
N PRO A 86 0.12 18.95 -20.81
CA PRO A 86 0.75 20.01 -21.57
C PRO A 86 0.33 19.95 -23.05
N ASP A 87 0.32 21.11 -23.72
CA ASP A 87 0.27 21.14 -25.18
C ASP A 87 1.71 21.15 -25.70
N LEU A 88 2.09 20.06 -26.38
CA LEU A 88 3.43 19.87 -26.94
C LEU A 88 3.45 19.93 -28.46
N ARG A 89 2.29 20.20 -29.10
CA ARG A 89 2.15 20.18 -30.57
C ARG A 89 2.96 21.25 -31.29
N GLU A 90 3.33 22.30 -30.58
CA GLU A 90 4.05 23.45 -31.12
C GLU A 90 5.57 23.32 -30.98
N ILE A 91 6.07 22.24 -30.35
CA ILE A 91 7.51 22.01 -30.12
C ILE A 91 8.06 21.16 -31.28
N PRO A 92 8.97 21.70 -32.11
CA PRO A 92 9.63 20.96 -33.17
C PRO A 92 10.52 19.83 -32.63
N GLU A 93 10.63 18.70 -33.34
CA GLU A 93 11.45 17.55 -32.90
C GLU A 93 12.93 17.91 -32.70
N HIS A 94 13.51 18.73 -33.57
CA HIS A 94 14.92 19.15 -33.45
C HIS A 94 15.20 19.95 -32.18
N GLU A 95 14.20 20.67 -31.65
CA GLU A 95 14.33 21.36 -30.36
C GLU A 95 14.23 20.38 -29.21
N ILE A 96 13.40 19.34 -29.33
CA ILE A 96 13.35 18.27 -28.33
C ILE A 96 14.69 17.52 -28.28
N GLU A 97 15.30 17.22 -29.43
CA GLU A 97 16.61 16.56 -29.52
C GLU A 97 17.72 17.38 -28.86
N GLU A 98 17.87 18.66 -29.23
CA GLU A 98 18.87 19.57 -28.65
C GLU A 98 18.60 19.80 -27.14
N PHE A 99 17.33 19.80 -26.73
CA PHE A 99 16.95 19.87 -25.32
C PHE A 99 17.32 18.60 -24.54
N ARG A 100 17.13 17.40 -25.09
CA ARG A 100 17.51 16.13 -24.45
C ARG A 100 18.99 16.11 -24.08
N GLU A 101 19.86 16.55 -24.98
CA GLU A 101 21.31 16.57 -24.75
C GLU A 101 21.71 17.46 -23.57
N ILE A 102 21.06 18.62 -23.44
CA ILE A 102 21.39 19.62 -22.40
C ILE A 102 20.69 19.28 -21.07
N PHE A 103 19.49 18.71 -21.13
CA PHE A 103 18.62 18.52 -19.97
C PHE A 103 18.81 17.18 -19.26
N SER A 104 19.48 16.21 -19.89
CA SER A 104 19.59 14.83 -19.41
C SER A 104 20.00 14.73 -17.93
N SER A 105 21.05 15.44 -17.50
CA SER A 105 21.50 15.41 -16.10
C SER A 105 20.47 15.95 -15.09
N TYR A 106 19.67 16.96 -15.46
CA TYR A 106 18.60 17.47 -14.60
C TYR A 106 17.45 16.49 -14.49
N LEU A 107 17.16 15.78 -15.60
CA LEU A 107 16.15 14.74 -15.63
C LEU A 107 16.56 13.55 -14.75
N GLU A 108 17.81 13.09 -14.83
CA GLU A 108 18.37 12.04 -13.97
C GLU A 108 18.29 12.38 -12.48
N GLU A 109 18.59 13.63 -12.12
CA GLU A 109 18.44 14.09 -10.74
C GLU A 109 16.99 14.07 -10.27
N PHE A 110 16.06 14.58 -11.09
CA PHE A 110 14.63 14.52 -10.80
C PHE A 110 14.14 13.08 -10.60
N ILE A 111 14.57 12.15 -11.47
CA ILE A 111 14.24 10.73 -11.36
C ILE A 111 14.76 10.19 -10.04
N SER A 112 16.03 10.45 -9.73
CA SER A 112 16.69 9.99 -8.51
C SER A 112 15.98 10.48 -7.25
N VAL A 113 15.63 11.78 -7.19
CA VAL A 113 14.92 12.40 -6.07
C VAL A 113 13.51 11.83 -5.95
N SER A 114 12.81 11.70 -7.08
CA SER A 114 11.44 11.17 -7.09
C SER A 114 11.38 9.72 -6.62
N ILE A 115 12.30 8.87 -7.07
CA ILE A 115 12.39 7.46 -6.66
C ILE A 115 12.77 7.36 -5.18
N ARG A 116 13.74 8.16 -4.71
CA ARG A 116 14.17 8.15 -3.30
C ARG A 116 13.05 8.54 -2.34
N ASN A 117 12.22 9.52 -2.74
CA ASN A 117 11.14 10.07 -1.93
C ASN A 117 9.79 9.39 -2.19
N ASN A 118 9.74 8.30 -2.97
CA ASN A 118 8.51 7.60 -3.35
C ASN A 118 7.46 8.51 -4.03
N GLN A 119 7.91 9.52 -4.78
CA GLN A 119 7.05 10.46 -5.51
C GLN A 119 6.59 9.87 -6.86
N TRP A 120 6.02 8.67 -6.83
CA TRP A 120 5.63 7.91 -8.03
C TRP A 120 4.67 8.67 -8.94
N GLN A 121 3.82 9.53 -8.38
CA GLN A 121 2.87 10.34 -9.16
C GLN A 121 3.56 11.30 -10.12
N ASN A 122 4.71 11.87 -9.72
CA ASN A 122 5.47 12.80 -10.53
C ASN A 122 6.06 12.06 -11.75
N LEU A 123 6.61 10.87 -11.51
CA LEU A 123 7.16 10.02 -12.56
C LEU A 123 6.08 9.47 -13.50
N ILE A 124 4.91 9.06 -12.96
CA ILE A 124 3.75 8.67 -13.78
C ILE A 124 3.36 9.81 -14.72
N PHE A 125 3.25 11.02 -14.18
CA PHE A 125 2.85 12.18 -14.97
C PHE A 125 3.91 12.54 -16.03
N PHE A 126 5.19 12.48 -15.66
CA PHE A 126 6.29 12.68 -16.60
C PHE A 126 6.26 11.63 -17.72
N GLN A 127 6.15 10.34 -17.39
CA GLN A 127 6.11 9.26 -18.37
C GLN A 127 4.90 9.38 -19.33
N GLN A 128 3.74 9.81 -18.83
CA GLN A 128 2.53 9.92 -19.65
C GLN A 128 2.55 11.09 -20.63
N PHE A 129 3.20 12.20 -20.25
CA PHE A 129 3.06 13.46 -20.99
C PHE A 129 4.38 14.02 -21.52
N TYR A 130 5.52 13.65 -20.95
CA TYR A 130 6.83 14.20 -21.23
C TYR A 130 7.85 13.12 -21.63
N SER A 131 7.42 11.90 -21.95
CA SER A 131 8.32 10.80 -22.32
C SER A 131 9.23 11.13 -23.50
N GLN A 132 8.79 12.00 -24.41
CA GLN A 132 9.62 12.49 -25.51
C GLN A 132 10.84 13.30 -25.05
N PHE A 133 10.97 13.66 -23.77
CA PHE A 133 12.14 14.38 -23.24
C PHE A 133 13.19 13.45 -22.63
N PHE A 134 12.96 12.13 -22.59
CA PHE A 134 14.01 11.17 -22.27
C PHE A 134 15.06 11.13 -23.39
N SER A 135 16.33 11.32 -23.05
CA SER A 135 17.43 10.78 -23.84
C SER A 135 17.52 9.26 -23.65
N PRO A 136 18.13 8.51 -24.57
CA PRO A 136 18.38 7.07 -24.38
C PRO A 136 19.06 6.76 -23.04
N GLU A 137 20.06 7.55 -22.66
CA GLU A 137 20.82 7.38 -21.41
C GLU A 137 19.94 7.62 -20.18
N SER A 138 19.16 8.71 -20.15
CA SER A 138 18.26 8.99 -19.04
C SER A 138 17.13 7.97 -18.90
N LEU A 139 16.68 7.38 -20.02
CA LEU A 139 15.69 6.31 -20.02
C LEU A 139 16.27 5.01 -19.46
N ASP A 140 17.48 4.65 -19.86
CA ASP A 140 18.17 3.47 -19.34
C ASP A 140 18.47 3.63 -17.84
N PHE A 141 18.95 4.79 -17.41
CA PHE A 141 19.13 5.13 -16.00
C PHE A 141 17.81 5.02 -15.20
N TYR A 142 16.72 5.53 -15.76
CA TYR A 142 15.39 5.43 -15.16
C TYR A 142 14.93 3.98 -15.00
N LYS A 143 15.14 3.15 -16.04
CA LYS A 143 14.81 1.71 -16.02
C LYS A 143 15.65 0.98 -14.97
N GLU A 144 16.95 1.22 -14.93
CA GLU A 144 17.89 0.60 -13.96
C GLU A 144 17.45 0.89 -12.52
N LEU A 145 17.10 2.14 -12.20
CA LEU A 145 16.62 2.47 -10.85
C LEU A 145 15.29 1.80 -10.48
N LEU A 146 14.41 1.51 -11.45
CA LEU A 146 13.19 0.76 -11.19
C LEU A 146 13.47 -0.75 -11.00
N HIS A 147 14.37 -1.31 -11.81
CA HIS A 147 14.88 -2.68 -11.65
C HIS A 147 15.51 -2.87 -10.27
N ASP A 148 16.37 -1.95 -9.82
CA ASP A 148 16.96 -1.96 -8.48
C ASP A 148 15.90 -2.02 -7.37
N LYS A 149 14.78 -1.30 -7.54
CA LYS A 149 13.67 -1.35 -6.57
C LYS A 149 12.96 -2.70 -6.58
N ASN A 150 12.75 -3.29 -7.76
CA ASN A 150 12.20 -4.63 -7.88
C ASN A 150 13.14 -5.68 -7.25
N ASP A 151 14.45 -5.58 -7.47
CA ASP A 151 15.46 -6.45 -6.88
C ASP A 151 15.52 -6.35 -5.35
N LEU A 152 15.33 -5.15 -4.79
CA LEU A 152 15.19 -4.96 -3.35
C LEU A 152 13.94 -5.66 -2.80
N ILE A 153 12.82 -5.64 -3.53
CA ILE A 153 11.61 -6.37 -3.16
C ILE A 153 11.85 -7.87 -3.18
N ILE A 154 12.39 -8.39 -4.29
CA ILE A 154 12.70 -9.82 -4.46
C ILE A 154 13.64 -10.28 -3.35
N SER A 155 14.72 -9.55 -3.11
CA SER A 155 15.71 -9.85 -2.07
C SER A 155 15.10 -9.81 -0.67
N GLY A 156 14.25 -8.82 -0.37
CA GLY A 156 13.57 -8.72 0.92
C GLY A 156 12.63 -9.88 1.19
N ILE A 157 11.90 -10.35 0.16
CA ILE A 157 11.01 -11.52 0.27
C ILE A 157 11.82 -12.80 0.45
N ILE A 158 12.84 -13.04 -0.39
CA ILE A 158 13.63 -14.29 -0.37
C ILE A 158 14.38 -14.47 0.95
N ARG A 159 14.93 -13.38 1.50
CA ARG A 159 15.71 -13.43 2.75
C ARG A 159 14.85 -13.72 3.98
N ASN A 160 13.51 -13.74 3.85
CA ASN A 160 12.56 -13.97 4.94
C ASN A 160 12.78 -13.04 6.13
N ASP A 161 13.15 -11.79 5.85
CA ASP A 161 13.18 -10.76 6.88
C ASP A 161 11.75 -10.56 7.44
N ASP A 162 11.64 -10.05 8.67
CA ASP A 162 10.36 -9.63 9.23
C ASP A 162 9.66 -8.69 8.23
N MET A 163 8.62 -9.21 7.55
CA MET A 163 8.00 -8.50 6.44
C MET A 163 7.28 -7.24 6.93
N VAL A 164 6.93 -7.16 8.22
CA VAL A 164 6.36 -5.96 8.82
C VAL A 164 7.41 -4.86 8.90
N ILE A 165 8.65 -5.20 9.28
CA ILE A 165 9.78 -4.27 9.27
C ILE A 165 10.16 -3.91 7.84
N PHE A 166 10.23 -4.89 6.94
CA PHE A 166 10.49 -4.66 5.52
C PHE A 166 9.51 -3.64 4.92
N ARG A 167 8.20 -3.84 5.11
CA ARG A 167 7.15 -2.91 4.66
C ARG A 167 7.36 -1.49 5.19
N LYS A 168 7.81 -1.35 6.44
CA LYS A 168 8.06 -0.04 7.06
C LYS A 168 9.25 0.67 6.42
N ASN A 169 10.31 -0.07 6.09
CA ASN A 169 11.54 0.48 5.51
C ASN A 169 11.44 0.67 4.00
N TYR A 170 10.64 -0.14 3.32
CA TYR A 170 10.47 -0.17 1.86
C TYR A 170 8.97 -0.03 1.51
N PRO A 171 8.33 1.11 1.80
CA PRO A 171 6.88 1.29 1.63
C PRO A 171 6.42 1.18 0.17
N PHE A 172 7.32 1.40 -0.79
CA PHE A 172 7.02 1.28 -2.22
C PHE A 172 6.65 -0.15 -2.64
N ALA A 173 7.08 -1.18 -1.89
CA ALA A 173 6.78 -2.58 -2.20
C ALA A 173 5.26 -2.88 -2.16
N VAL A 174 4.48 -2.06 -1.46
CA VAL A 174 3.02 -2.20 -1.35
C VAL A 174 2.27 -1.03 -2.00
N ASP A 175 2.97 -0.14 -2.70
CA ASP A 175 2.37 1.02 -3.37
C ASP A 175 1.93 0.66 -4.79
N LYS A 176 0.63 0.73 -5.05
CA LYS A 176 0.05 0.52 -6.37
C LYS A 176 0.62 1.43 -7.46
N LYS A 177 1.02 2.66 -7.11
CA LYS A 177 1.54 3.63 -8.08
C LYS A 177 2.89 3.21 -8.63
N PHE A 178 3.72 2.57 -7.81
CA PHE A 178 5.00 2.03 -8.23
C PHE A 178 4.83 0.97 -9.33
N TYR A 179 3.93 0.01 -9.14
CA TYR A 179 3.63 -1.02 -10.14
C TYR A 179 2.94 -0.46 -11.39
N TYR A 180 2.02 0.50 -11.22
CA TYR A 180 1.40 1.17 -12.36
C TYR A 180 2.41 1.94 -13.21
N LEU A 181 3.38 2.62 -12.58
CA LEU A 181 4.45 3.35 -13.26
C LEU A 181 5.25 2.45 -14.20
N GLN A 182 5.61 1.24 -13.76
CA GLN A 182 6.37 0.28 -14.56
C GLN A 182 5.63 -0.08 -15.86
N SER A 183 4.30 -0.15 -15.84
CA SER A 183 3.48 -0.42 -17.03
C SER A 183 3.49 0.70 -18.08
N LEU A 184 3.98 1.88 -17.72
CA LEU A 184 4.00 3.05 -18.62
C LEU A 184 5.36 3.21 -19.33
N VAL A 185 6.40 2.51 -18.87
CA VAL A 185 7.77 2.70 -19.39
C VAL A 185 7.93 1.98 -20.73
N ASP A 186 7.70 0.67 -20.74
CA ASP A 186 7.75 -0.19 -21.90
C ASP A 186 6.91 -1.45 -21.60
N ASN A 187 6.28 -2.01 -22.62
CA ASN A 187 5.34 -3.12 -22.51
C ASN A 187 5.95 -4.38 -21.89
N PHE A 188 7.22 -4.69 -22.19
CA PHE A 188 7.84 -5.95 -21.78
C PHE A 188 8.96 -5.81 -20.74
N GLU A 189 9.45 -4.59 -20.50
CA GLU A 189 10.66 -4.32 -19.68
C GLU A 189 10.59 -4.96 -18.30
N PHE A 190 9.46 -4.84 -17.61
CA PHE A 190 9.30 -5.28 -16.22
C PHE A 190 8.49 -6.59 -16.07
N ASP A 191 8.07 -7.23 -17.17
CA ASP A 191 7.24 -8.45 -17.08
C ASP A 191 7.95 -9.58 -16.31
N GLN A 192 9.26 -9.72 -16.49
CA GLN A 192 10.07 -10.74 -15.83
C GLN A 192 10.27 -10.44 -14.34
N ASP A 193 10.49 -9.18 -13.96
CA ASP A 193 10.61 -8.76 -12.57
C ASP A 193 9.32 -9.04 -11.80
N ILE A 194 8.19 -8.64 -12.37
CA ILE A 194 6.88 -8.83 -11.76
C ILE A 194 6.58 -10.31 -11.58
N LEU A 195 6.93 -11.14 -12.58
CA LEU A 195 6.83 -12.59 -12.46
C LEU A 195 7.73 -13.13 -11.34
N THR A 196 8.96 -12.61 -11.22
CA THR A 196 9.93 -13.03 -10.21
C THR A 196 9.47 -12.65 -8.80
N ILE A 197 8.95 -11.44 -8.60
CA ILE A 197 8.32 -11.02 -7.33
C ILE A 197 7.16 -11.96 -6.99
N ASN A 198 6.29 -12.26 -7.96
CA ASN A 198 5.14 -13.15 -7.75
C ASN A 198 5.59 -14.56 -7.30
N ASN A 199 6.59 -15.13 -7.97
CA ASN A 199 7.16 -16.43 -7.62
C ASN A 199 7.81 -16.40 -6.23
N ALA A 200 8.58 -15.35 -5.91
CA ALA A 200 9.18 -15.18 -4.59
C ALA A 200 8.12 -15.13 -3.48
N VAL A 201 6.97 -14.47 -3.71
CA VAL A 201 5.84 -14.49 -2.78
C VAL A 201 5.26 -15.91 -2.64
N ALA A 202 5.05 -16.61 -3.76
CA ALA A 202 4.47 -17.95 -3.76
C ALA A 202 5.35 -18.98 -3.03
N GLU A 203 6.67 -18.88 -3.14
CA GLU A 203 7.62 -19.72 -2.40
C GLU A 203 7.56 -19.47 -0.90
N ASN A 204 7.33 -18.22 -0.49
CA ASN A 204 7.23 -17.81 0.91
C ASN A 204 5.80 -17.89 1.49
N GLN A 205 4.89 -18.60 0.82
CA GLN A 205 3.50 -18.79 1.28
C GLN A 205 3.34 -19.53 2.61
N LYS A 206 4.39 -20.22 3.08
CA LYS A 206 4.39 -20.96 4.36
C LYS A 206 5.04 -20.14 5.48
N THR A 207 4.62 -18.89 5.61
CA THR A 207 5.14 -17.95 6.62
C THR A 207 4.07 -17.57 7.65
N SER A 208 4.44 -16.71 8.61
CA SER A 208 3.53 -16.18 9.64
C SER A 208 2.35 -15.42 9.04
N VAL A 209 1.25 -15.25 9.80
CA VAL A 209 0.11 -14.44 9.30
C VAL A 209 0.54 -13.01 9.02
N ASP A 210 1.44 -12.46 9.84
CA ASP A 210 1.92 -11.09 9.72
C ASP A 210 2.64 -10.90 8.40
N ASN A 211 3.51 -11.85 8.08
CA ASN A 211 4.21 -11.86 6.81
C ASN A 211 3.25 -12.11 5.64
N LYS A 212 2.26 -13.01 5.79
CA LYS A 212 1.23 -13.24 4.76
C LYS A 212 0.41 -12.01 4.44
N VAL A 213 0.04 -11.21 5.44
CA VAL A 213 -0.69 -9.97 5.21
C VAL A 213 0.13 -9.03 4.33
N VAL A 214 1.41 -8.84 4.65
CA VAL A 214 2.31 -7.99 3.85
C VAL A 214 2.52 -8.56 2.44
N LEU A 215 2.79 -9.86 2.31
CA LEU A 215 2.91 -10.53 1.01
C LEU A 215 1.63 -10.37 0.16
N GLY A 216 0.46 -10.44 0.80
CA GLY A 216 -0.83 -10.17 0.17
C GLY A 216 -0.99 -8.72 -0.27
N GLU A 217 -0.48 -7.75 0.50
CA GLU A 217 -0.43 -6.34 0.09
C GLU A 217 0.47 -6.13 -1.13
N ILE A 218 1.65 -6.76 -1.19
CA ILE A 218 2.56 -6.72 -2.34
C ILE A 218 1.85 -7.28 -3.58
N LEU A 219 1.27 -8.49 -3.50
CA LEU A 219 0.52 -9.07 -4.61
C LEU A 219 -0.67 -8.19 -5.05
N THR A 220 -1.37 -7.58 -4.09
CA THR A 220 -2.47 -6.66 -4.41
C THR A 220 -1.99 -5.42 -5.15
N ALA A 221 -0.82 -4.90 -4.78
CA ALA A 221 -0.21 -3.76 -5.46
C ALA A 221 0.18 -4.12 -6.91
N ILE A 222 0.73 -5.32 -7.14
CA ILE A 222 1.07 -5.86 -8.47
C ILE A 222 -0.14 -5.89 -9.41
N PHE A 223 -1.38 -5.99 -8.94
CA PHE A 223 -2.56 -5.97 -9.82
C PHE A 223 -2.74 -4.68 -10.62
N HIS A 224 -2.03 -3.61 -10.24
CA HIS A 224 -2.02 -2.36 -10.97
C HIS A 224 -0.98 -2.35 -12.10
N PHE A 225 -0.14 -3.38 -12.19
CA PHE A 225 0.75 -3.62 -13.32
C PHE A 225 -0.02 -4.25 -14.49
N THR A 226 0.08 -3.65 -15.67
CA THR A 226 -0.48 -4.14 -16.92
C THR A 226 0.57 -4.96 -17.67
N ALA A 227 0.61 -6.25 -17.41
CA ALA A 227 1.53 -7.19 -18.06
C ALA A 227 1.25 -7.35 -19.57
N ALA A 228 2.29 -7.24 -20.41
CA ALA A 228 2.19 -7.52 -21.84
C ALA A 228 2.21 -9.03 -22.10
N SER A 229 3.05 -9.78 -21.38
CA SER A 229 3.11 -11.24 -21.40
C SER A 229 1.80 -11.86 -20.91
N GLU A 230 1.23 -12.77 -21.72
CA GLU A 230 0.04 -13.53 -21.35
C GLU A 230 0.27 -14.39 -20.10
N ILE A 231 1.48 -14.94 -19.95
CA ILE A 231 1.86 -15.76 -18.80
C ILE A 231 1.80 -14.92 -17.52
N THR A 232 2.48 -13.78 -17.51
CA THR A 232 2.51 -12.86 -16.36
C THR A 232 1.10 -12.37 -16.03
N ARG A 233 0.32 -11.98 -17.05
CA ARG A 233 -1.07 -11.55 -16.89
C ARG A 233 -1.96 -12.62 -16.25
N ASN A 234 -1.84 -13.87 -16.70
CA ASN A 234 -2.63 -14.98 -16.18
C ASN A 234 -2.26 -15.28 -14.72
N ILE A 235 -0.98 -15.26 -14.37
CA ILE A 235 -0.51 -15.47 -13.00
C ILE A 235 -0.99 -14.36 -12.06
N ILE A 236 -0.86 -13.09 -12.47
CA ILE A 236 -1.39 -11.94 -11.74
C ILE A 236 -2.88 -12.13 -11.46
N ARG A 237 -3.66 -12.48 -12.50
CA ARG A 237 -5.11 -12.70 -12.38
C ARG A 237 -5.48 -13.88 -11.48
N GLN A 238 -4.78 -15.01 -11.60
CA GLN A 238 -5.05 -16.20 -10.78
C GLN A 238 -4.78 -15.95 -9.29
N ASN A 239 -3.80 -15.11 -8.98
CA ASN A 239 -3.41 -14.82 -7.60
C ASN A 239 -4.24 -13.70 -6.96
N GLN A 240 -5.21 -13.11 -7.66
CA GLN A 240 -6.08 -12.05 -7.13
C GLN A 240 -6.81 -12.44 -5.86
N THR A 241 -7.58 -13.52 -5.92
CA THR A 241 -8.35 -13.99 -4.77
C THR A 241 -7.44 -14.38 -3.60
N VAL A 242 -6.31 -15.03 -3.88
CA VAL A 242 -5.36 -15.44 -2.83
C VAL A 242 -4.74 -14.23 -2.13
N ALA A 243 -4.34 -13.20 -2.89
CA ALA A 243 -3.77 -11.98 -2.34
C ALA A 243 -4.77 -11.20 -1.48
N GLU A 244 -6.01 -11.06 -1.96
CA GLU A 244 -7.09 -10.41 -1.21
C GLU A 244 -7.39 -11.17 0.08
N ASP A 245 -7.49 -12.50 0.01
CA ASP A 245 -7.68 -13.35 1.18
C ASP A 245 -6.55 -13.15 2.20
N TRP A 246 -5.29 -13.14 1.75
CA TRP A 246 -4.12 -12.99 2.61
C TRP A 246 -4.04 -11.61 3.27
N LYS A 247 -4.21 -10.55 2.48
CA LYS A 247 -4.26 -9.16 2.96
C LYS A 247 -5.37 -8.99 4.01
N ASN A 248 -6.52 -9.63 3.78
CA ASN A 248 -7.69 -9.52 4.64
C ASN A 248 -7.70 -10.51 5.80
N GLN A 249 -6.64 -11.33 6.01
CA GLN A 249 -6.61 -12.30 7.10
C GLN A 249 -6.91 -11.63 8.45
N LYS A 250 -6.34 -10.45 8.73
CA LYS A 250 -6.60 -9.68 9.97
C LYS A 250 -7.81 -8.75 9.92
N SER A 251 -8.53 -8.70 8.80
CA SER A 251 -9.66 -7.78 8.63
C SER A 251 -10.90 -8.28 9.40
N GLY A 252 -11.55 -7.38 10.13
CA GLY A 252 -12.74 -7.69 10.92
C GLY A 252 -12.47 -8.11 12.37
N PHE A 253 -13.47 -7.87 13.24
CA PHE A 253 -13.36 -8.09 14.68
C PHE A 253 -13.01 -9.54 15.05
N PHE A 254 -13.72 -10.52 14.45
CA PHE A 254 -13.54 -11.93 14.80
C PHE A 254 -12.19 -12.48 14.35
N ASN A 255 -11.68 -12.06 13.19
CA ASN A 255 -10.38 -12.49 12.69
C ASN A 255 -9.23 -11.91 13.53
N ASN A 256 -9.30 -10.63 13.91
CA ASN A 256 -8.32 -10.01 14.80
C ASN A 256 -8.34 -10.66 16.20
N LEU A 257 -9.52 -10.96 16.72
CA LEU A 257 -9.67 -11.69 17.99
C LEU A 257 -9.02 -13.08 17.91
N ALA A 258 -9.31 -13.83 16.84
CA ALA A 258 -8.73 -15.16 16.64
C ALA A 258 -7.21 -15.13 16.48
N TYR A 259 -6.69 -14.18 15.70
CA TYR A 259 -5.26 -13.95 15.56
C TYR A 259 -4.58 -13.69 16.91
N ARG A 260 -5.15 -12.79 17.73
CA ARG A 260 -4.60 -12.46 19.06
C ARG A 260 -4.60 -13.66 20.00
N ILE A 261 -5.69 -14.43 20.01
CA ILE A 261 -5.80 -15.64 20.83
C ILE A 261 -4.78 -16.69 20.36
N ALA A 262 -4.67 -16.92 19.04
CA ALA A 262 -3.73 -17.88 18.48
C ALA A 262 -2.27 -17.51 18.78
N ASN A 263 -1.88 -16.24 18.57
CA ASN A 263 -0.52 -15.77 18.90
C ASN A 263 -0.24 -15.88 20.40
N TYR A 264 -1.18 -15.51 21.26
CA TYR A 264 -1.00 -15.66 22.71
C TYR A 264 -0.65 -17.10 23.11
N PHE A 265 -1.31 -18.08 22.48
CA PHE A 265 -1.03 -19.49 22.72
C PHE A 265 0.26 -19.98 22.06
N ALA A 266 0.59 -19.48 20.86
CA ALA A 266 1.81 -19.84 20.14
C ALA A 266 3.08 -19.27 20.80
N ASP A 267 3.01 -18.05 21.32
CA ASP A 267 4.13 -17.34 21.97
C ASP A 267 4.35 -17.81 23.42
N SER A 268 3.37 -18.50 24.01
CA SER A 268 3.45 -19.00 25.38
C SER A 268 4.38 -20.22 25.48
N GLN A 269 5.66 -19.98 25.79
CA GLN A 269 6.66 -21.05 25.99
C GLN A 269 6.41 -21.95 27.22
N ASN A 270 5.48 -21.58 28.13
CA ASN A 270 5.20 -22.35 29.33
C ASN A 270 4.06 -23.36 29.11
N SER A 271 4.41 -24.62 28.82
CA SER A 271 3.47 -25.71 28.59
C SER A 271 2.50 -25.96 29.75
N VAL A 272 2.95 -25.76 31.00
CA VAL A 272 2.12 -25.96 32.20
C VAL A 272 1.02 -24.89 32.27
N PHE A 273 1.38 -23.64 31.94
CA PHE A 273 0.43 -22.54 31.89
C PHE A 273 -0.60 -22.72 30.75
N VAL A 274 -0.15 -23.13 29.56
CA VAL A 274 -1.04 -23.47 28.43
C VAL A 274 -2.02 -24.56 28.84
N LEU A 275 -1.54 -25.61 29.51
CA LEU A 275 -2.37 -26.71 29.98
C LEU A 275 -3.40 -26.25 31.02
N PHE A 276 -2.97 -25.49 32.04
CA PHE A 276 -3.86 -24.90 33.04
C PHE A 276 -4.95 -24.05 32.39
N LEU A 277 -4.57 -23.12 31.52
CA LEU A 277 -5.51 -22.23 30.85
C LEU A 277 -6.48 -23.01 29.95
N SER A 278 -5.99 -24.04 29.25
CA SER A 278 -6.83 -24.93 28.44
C SER A 278 -7.89 -25.65 29.28
N ILE A 279 -7.52 -26.13 30.47
CA ILE A 279 -8.45 -26.76 31.43
C ILE A 279 -9.48 -25.74 31.92
N VAL A 280 -9.06 -24.52 32.28
CA VAL A 280 -9.97 -23.45 32.70
C VAL A 280 -10.97 -23.09 31.61
N ILE A 281 -10.51 -22.93 30.37
CA ILE A 281 -11.36 -22.61 29.21
C ILE A 281 -12.36 -23.75 28.95
N LEU A 282 -11.90 -25.01 29.00
CA LEU A 282 -12.78 -26.16 28.85
C LEU A 282 -13.83 -26.22 29.96
N GLY A 283 -13.43 -25.97 31.21
CA GLY A 283 -14.34 -25.89 32.36
C GLY A 283 -15.40 -24.80 32.18
N LEU A 284 -15.00 -23.60 31.76
CA LEU A 284 -15.93 -22.50 31.46
C LEU A 284 -16.88 -22.85 30.31
N TYR A 285 -16.38 -23.52 29.27
CA TYR A 285 -17.21 -23.99 28.15
C TYR A 285 -18.28 -24.99 28.63
N LEU A 286 -17.89 -26.00 29.42
CA LEU A 286 -18.82 -26.96 29.99
C LEU A 286 -19.84 -26.31 30.94
N LEU A 287 -19.39 -25.36 31.76
CA LEU A 287 -20.26 -24.63 32.69
C LEU A 287 -21.29 -23.77 31.94
N SER A 288 -20.91 -23.21 30.80
CA SER A 288 -21.84 -22.50 29.92
C SER A 288 -22.91 -23.42 29.34
N TYR A 289 -22.57 -24.67 29.02
CA TYR A 289 -23.52 -25.70 28.60
C TYR A 289 -24.48 -26.08 29.74
N PHE A 290 -23.95 -26.23 30.96
CA PHE A 290 -24.75 -26.53 32.15
C PHE A 290 -25.76 -25.42 32.47
N PHE A 291 -25.34 -24.15 32.38
CA PHE A 291 -26.23 -23.01 32.56
C PHE A 291 -27.43 -23.06 31.60
N VAL A 292 -27.20 -23.43 30.34
CA VAL A 292 -28.25 -23.54 29.34
C VAL A 292 -29.17 -24.73 29.60
N ILE A 293 -28.64 -25.86 30.09
CA ILE A 293 -29.45 -27.02 30.48
C ILE A 293 -30.51 -26.64 31.53
N THR A 294 -30.15 -25.76 32.48
CA THR A 294 -31.10 -25.27 33.49
C THR A 294 -32.20 -24.36 32.94
N SER A 295 -32.09 -23.91 31.68
CA SER A 295 -33.05 -22.99 31.03
C SER A 295 -34.13 -23.70 30.19
N GLY A 296 -34.10 -25.03 30.10
CA GLY A 296 -35.12 -25.84 29.42
C GLY A 296 -34.73 -26.35 28.01
N SER A 297 -35.51 -27.31 27.49
CA SER A 297 -35.18 -28.08 26.28
C SER A 297 -35.01 -27.24 25.01
N ASN A 298 -35.81 -26.19 24.83
CA ASN A 298 -35.72 -25.31 23.66
C ASN A 298 -34.42 -24.48 23.67
N ALA A 299 -33.96 -24.05 24.85
CA ALA A 299 -32.71 -23.32 24.99
C ALA A 299 -31.50 -24.23 24.68
N ILE A 300 -31.56 -25.50 25.11
CA ILE A 300 -30.54 -26.51 24.82
C ILE A 300 -30.42 -26.75 23.32
N LEU A 301 -31.55 -26.95 22.62
CA LEU A 301 -31.53 -27.23 21.18
C LEU A 301 -30.98 -26.04 20.38
N PHE A 302 -31.41 -24.82 20.70
CA PHE A 302 -30.88 -23.60 20.08
C PHE A 302 -29.37 -23.43 20.35
N TYR A 303 -28.94 -23.61 21.60
CA TYR A 303 -27.53 -23.50 22.00
C TYR A 303 -26.65 -24.55 21.33
N GLY A 304 -27.14 -25.79 21.19
CA GLY A 304 -26.44 -26.87 20.50
C GLY A 304 -26.22 -26.54 19.02
N ILE A 305 -27.27 -26.07 18.33
CA ILE A 305 -27.18 -25.67 16.91
C ILE A 305 -26.26 -24.45 16.74
N ALA A 306 -26.43 -23.42 17.56
CA ALA A 306 -25.61 -22.21 17.51
C ALA A 306 -24.13 -22.54 17.76
N ASN A 307 -23.82 -23.37 18.76
CA ASN A 307 -22.45 -23.82 18.99
C ASN A 307 -21.91 -24.63 17.83
N ALA A 308 -22.67 -25.58 17.27
CA ALA A 308 -22.21 -26.36 16.14
C ALA A 308 -21.84 -25.47 14.93
N ILE A 309 -22.66 -24.45 14.65
CA ILE A 309 -22.39 -23.47 13.59
C ILE A 309 -21.15 -22.63 13.93
N ILE A 310 -21.03 -22.14 15.15
CA ILE A 310 -19.91 -21.28 15.55
C ILE A 310 -18.60 -22.07 15.62
N LEU A 311 -18.61 -23.30 16.13
CA LEU A 311 -17.45 -24.21 16.08
C LEU A 311 -17.05 -24.49 14.64
N TYR A 312 -18.02 -24.75 13.75
CA TYR A 312 -17.74 -24.96 12.34
C TYR A 312 -17.12 -23.71 11.70
N LEU A 313 -17.70 -22.53 11.94
CA LEU A 313 -17.18 -21.27 11.43
C LEU A 313 -15.80 -20.94 12.02
N ALA A 314 -15.59 -21.21 13.30
CA ALA A 314 -14.32 -21.00 13.95
C ALA A 314 -13.24 -21.95 13.39
N TYR A 315 -13.57 -23.23 13.26
CA TYR A 315 -12.66 -24.22 12.69
C TYR A 315 -12.32 -23.90 11.21
N ARG A 316 -13.31 -23.51 10.41
CA ARG A 316 -13.13 -23.20 8.98
C ARG A 316 -12.38 -21.89 8.77
N ASN A 317 -12.81 -20.81 9.42
CA ASN A 317 -12.29 -19.47 9.17
C ASN A 317 -10.95 -19.24 9.87
N PHE A 318 -10.68 -19.93 10.98
CA PHE A 318 -9.43 -19.78 11.71
C PHE A 318 -8.39 -20.86 11.42
N LYS A 319 -8.64 -21.73 10.42
CA LYS A 319 -7.69 -22.75 9.96
C LYS A 319 -6.28 -22.19 9.70
N TYR A 320 -6.19 -20.97 9.19
CA TYR A 320 -4.92 -20.28 8.91
C TYR A 320 -4.12 -19.97 10.18
N TYR A 321 -4.79 -19.59 11.28
CA TYR A 321 -4.20 -19.31 12.58
C TYR A 321 -3.84 -20.55 13.39
N PHE A 322 -4.32 -21.72 12.96
CA PHE A 322 -4.08 -22.97 13.67
C PHE A 322 -3.17 -23.93 12.90
N ASN A 323 -2.60 -23.48 11.78
CA ASN A 323 -1.54 -24.18 11.07
C ASN A 323 -0.16 -24.03 11.76
N PHE A 324 -0.04 -23.15 12.75
CA PHE A 324 1.17 -23.00 13.59
C PHE A 324 1.38 -24.17 14.55
N PHE A 325 0.31 -24.85 14.92
CA PHE A 325 0.35 -25.93 15.89
C PHE A 325 0.66 -27.25 15.19
N ASN A 326 1.78 -27.85 15.55
CA ASN A 326 2.20 -29.18 15.19
C ASN A 326 1.23 -30.21 15.82
N PRO A 327 0.47 -30.97 15.02
CA PRO A 327 -0.47 -31.95 15.54
C PRO A 327 0.20 -33.11 16.27
N LYS A 328 1.53 -33.23 16.17
CA LYS A 328 2.32 -34.23 16.91
C LYS A 328 2.70 -33.77 18.32
N ASP A 329 2.58 -32.47 18.62
CA ASP A 329 2.80 -31.95 19.96
C ASP A 329 1.46 -31.83 20.70
N LEU A 330 1.37 -32.51 21.85
CA LEU A 330 0.17 -32.54 22.68
C LEU A 330 -0.18 -31.14 23.22
N THR A 331 0.83 -30.35 23.61
CA THR A 331 0.67 -29.01 24.18
C THR A 331 0.10 -28.07 23.13
N GLU A 332 0.64 -28.11 21.92
CA GLU A 332 0.19 -27.31 20.79
C GLU A 332 -1.22 -27.72 20.31
N THR A 333 -1.53 -29.02 20.37
CA THR A 333 -2.88 -29.52 20.07
C THR A 333 -3.90 -29.04 21.12
N LEU A 334 -3.54 -29.05 22.40
CA LEU A 334 -4.37 -28.52 23.49
C LEU A 334 -4.57 -27.01 23.37
N ALA A 335 -3.51 -26.26 23.05
CA ALA A 335 -3.57 -24.83 22.77
C ALA A 335 -4.53 -24.50 21.63
N LYS A 336 -4.47 -25.27 20.53
CA LYS A 336 -5.40 -25.14 19.39
C LYS A 336 -6.86 -25.38 19.79
N LEU A 337 -7.11 -26.44 20.57
CA LEU A 337 -8.45 -26.74 21.10
C LEU A 337 -8.95 -25.62 22.02
N ALA A 338 -8.11 -25.17 22.96
CA ALA A 338 -8.45 -24.11 23.90
C ALA A 338 -8.73 -22.77 23.19
N GLY A 339 -7.90 -22.38 22.23
CA GLY A 339 -8.13 -21.20 21.41
C GLY A 339 -9.45 -21.27 20.65
N THR A 340 -9.77 -22.42 20.05
CA THR A 340 -11.04 -22.65 19.35
C THR A 340 -12.24 -22.53 20.30
N LEU A 341 -12.16 -23.13 21.49
CA LEU A 341 -13.20 -23.05 22.51
C LEU A 341 -13.37 -21.63 23.05
N LEU A 342 -12.29 -20.89 23.28
CA LEU A 342 -12.33 -19.52 23.76
C LEU A 342 -12.97 -18.58 22.73
N ILE A 343 -12.64 -18.74 21.45
CA ILE A 343 -13.30 -18.02 20.36
C ILE A 343 -14.79 -18.38 20.33
N THR A 344 -15.13 -19.66 20.45
CA THR A 344 -16.52 -20.11 20.47
C THR A 344 -17.30 -19.53 21.66
N LEU A 345 -16.68 -19.45 22.85
CA LEU A 345 -17.28 -18.82 24.03
C LEU A 345 -17.49 -17.32 23.83
N THR A 346 -16.45 -16.62 23.40
CA THR A 346 -16.48 -15.15 23.24
C THR A 346 -17.41 -14.70 22.12
N THR A 347 -17.64 -15.54 21.11
CA THR A 347 -18.56 -15.24 20.00
C THR A 347 -19.96 -15.79 20.25
N GLY A 348 -20.08 -17.03 20.71
CA GLY A 348 -21.34 -17.74 20.89
C GLY A 348 -22.09 -17.37 22.16
N PHE A 349 -21.41 -17.14 23.27
CA PHE A 349 -22.09 -16.83 24.53
C PHE A 349 -22.81 -15.47 24.50
N PRO A 350 -22.21 -14.37 23.99
CA PRO A 350 -22.94 -13.11 23.82
C PRO A 350 -24.07 -13.20 22.79
N LEU A 351 -23.87 -13.96 21.71
CA LEU A 351 -24.92 -14.19 20.71
C LEU A 351 -26.11 -14.91 21.34
N LEU A 352 -25.85 -15.85 22.26
CA LEU A 352 -26.87 -16.53 23.02
C LEU A 352 -27.60 -15.61 24.01
N LEU A 353 -26.84 -14.76 24.71
CA LEU A 353 -27.42 -13.78 25.64
C LEU A 353 -28.33 -12.79 24.91
N MET A 354 -27.94 -12.32 23.73
CA MET A 354 -28.75 -11.35 22.99
C MET A 354 -29.89 -12.00 22.21
N ILE A 355 -29.64 -13.09 21.48
CA ILE A 355 -30.62 -13.71 20.59
C ILE A 355 -31.45 -14.75 21.35
N GLY A 356 -30.82 -15.61 22.14
CA GLY A 356 -31.50 -16.68 22.88
C GLY A 356 -32.43 -16.14 23.96
N PHE A 357 -31.94 -15.26 24.84
CA PHE A 357 -32.81 -14.63 25.85
C PHE A 357 -33.74 -13.57 25.26
N GLY A 358 -33.33 -12.86 24.21
CA GLY A 358 -34.22 -11.92 23.49
C GLY A 358 -35.41 -12.63 22.85
N ILE A 359 -35.19 -13.79 22.21
CA ILE A 359 -36.25 -14.62 21.62
C ILE A 359 -37.07 -15.31 22.70
N MET A 360 -36.46 -15.86 23.75
CA MET A 360 -37.21 -16.44 24.88
C MET A 360 -38.10 -15.40 25.56
N TYR A 361 -37.58 -14.19 25.80
CA TYR A 361 -38.36 -13.07 26.33
C TYR A 361 -39.50 -12.69 25.38
N ALA A 362 -39.24 -12.62 24.07
CA ALA A 362 -40.29 -12.39 23.07
C ALA A 362 -41.37 -13.48 23.10
N ILE A 363 -41.00 -14.77 23.11
CA ILE A 363 -41.93 -15.90 23.12
C ILE A 363 -42.75 -15.94 24.42
N ILE A 364 -42.11 -15.73 25.58
CA ILE A 364 -42.77 -15.69 26.90
C ILE A 364 -43.70 -14.47 27.00
N SER A 365 -43.32 -13.33 26.40
CA SER A 365 -44.15 -12.12 26.38
C SER A 365 -45.37 -12.24 25.44
N VAL A 366 -45.23 -12.98 24.34
CA VAL A 366 -46.32 -13.29 23.39
C VAL A 366 -47.30 -14.29 23.98
N SER A 367 -46.82 -15.31 24.71
CA SER A 367 -47.70 -16.29 25.37
C SER A 367 -48.44 -15.69 26.59
N GLY A 368 -47.92 -14.61 27.19
CA GLY A 368 -48.53 -13.88 28.31
C GLY A 368 -49.46 -12.72 27.91
N ALA A 369 -49.73 -12.49 26.62
CA ALA A 369 -50.55 -11.39 26.10
C ALA A 369 -50.19 -9.99 26.65
N LYS A 370 -48.89 -9.74 26.92
CA LYS A 370 -48.40 -8.46 27.44
C LYS A 370 -47.04 -8.10 26.84
N PHE A 371 -46.95 -7.83 25.53
CA PHE A 371 -46.00 -6.83 24.99
C PHE A 371 -46.24 -6.57 23.48
N PRO A 372 -45.92 -5.38 22.95
CA PRO A 372 -46.16 -5.02 21.56
C PRO A 372 -45.03 -5.62 20.71
N ALA A 373 -45.34 -6.69 19.98
CA ALA A 373 -44.46 -7.31 18.99
C ALA A 373 -43.95 -6.35 17.89
N GLY A 374 -44.46 -5.12 17.85
CA GLY A 374 -44.13 -4.10 16.86
C GLY A 374 -42.76 -3.41 17.00
N ALA A 375 -42.01 -3.56 18.11
CA ALA A 375 -40.73 -2.86 18.29
C ALA A 375 -39.47 -3.71 18.06
N LEU A 376 -39.53 -5.02 18.35
CA LEU A 376 -38.38 -5.94 18.25
C LEU A 376 -38.15 -6.46 16.82
N LEU A 377 -39.22 -6.73 16.08
CA LEU A 377 -39.15 -7.13 14.67
C LEU A 377 -38.46 -6.08 13.80
N PRO A 378 -38.75 -4.77 13.95
CA PRO A 378 -38.00 -3.71 13.29
C PRO A 378 -36.53 -3.65 13.68
N LEU A 379 -36.14 -3.93 14.93
CA LEU A 379 -34.73 -3.95 15.37
C LEU A 379 -33.95 -5.14 14.81
N ILE A 380 -34.57 -6.32 14.73
CA ILE A 380 -34.00 -7.50 14.06
C ILE A 380 -33.88 -7.24 12.56
N PHE A 381 -34.92 -6.65 11.94
CA PHE A 381 -34.84 -6.20 10.54
C PHE A 381 -33.80 -5.10 10.33
N LEU A 382 -33.64 -4.16 11.26
CA LEU A 382 -32.63 -3.10 11.21
C LEU A 382 -31.23 -3.71 11.30
N GLY A 383 -31.02 -4.68 12.20
CA GLY A 383 -29.77 -5.42 12.34
C GLY A 383 -29.41 -6.21 11.08
N ILE A 384 -30.38 -6.91 10.50
CA ILE A 384 -30.22 -7.64 9.22
C ILE A 384 -29.95 -6.64 8.07
N ARG A 385 -30.63 -5.50 8.03
CA ARG A 385 -30.48 -4.47 6.98
C ARG A 385 -29.15 -3.72 7.10
N LEU A 386 -28.67 -3.45 8.31
CA LEU A 386 -27.33 -2.91 8.58
C LEU A 386 -26.22 -3.89 8.21
N PHE A 387 -26.47 -5.21 8.35
CA PHE A 387 -25.55 -6.25 7.87
C PHE A 387 -25.55 -6.39 6.34
N LYS A 388 -26.70 -6.25 5.69
CA LYS A 388 -26.82 -6.40 4.23
C LYS A 388 -26.36 -5.17 3.43
N ASN A 389 -26.29 -4.00 4.05
CA ASN A 389 -25.85 -2.75 3.42
C ASN A 389 -24.34 -2.47 3.54
N LYS A 390 -23.54 -3.41 4.06
CA LYS A 390 -22.07 -3.26 4.12
C LYS A 390 -21.33 -3.75 2.87
N ASP A 391 -22.04 -4.34 1.91
CA ASP A 391 -21.49 -4.81 0.64
C ASP A 391 -21.90 -3.90 -0.54
N LYS A 392 -21.90 -2.57 -0.33
CA LYS A 392 -21.96 -1.58 -1.42
C LYS A 392 -20.92 -0.50 -1.23
#